data_AF-A0A3D2N4T8-F1
#
_entry.id   AF-A0A3D2N4T8-F1
#
_cell.length_a   1.000
_cell.length_b   1.000
_cell.length_c   1.000
_cell.angle_alpha   90.00
_cell.angle_beta   90.00
_cell.angle_gamma   90.00
#
_symmetry.space_group_name_H-M   'P 1'
#
loop_
_entity.id
_entity.type
_entity.pdbx_description
1 polymer ?
#
loop_
_entity_poly.entity_id
_entity_poly.type
_entity_poly.pdbx_seq_one_letter_code
_entity_poly.pdbx_strand_id
1 'polypeptide(L)' 'MNGSENAIEIKGLTKRYDGFTLDKLSFNVPKGSIMGFIGQNGAG' A
#
# COMPACT_ATOMS: atom_id res chain seq x y z
N MET A 1 25.37 -6.07 5.39
CA MET A 1 23.99 -5.87 5.88
C MET A 1 23.06 -6.03 4.69
N ASN A 2 22.44 -7.20 4.53
CA ASN A 2 21.47 -7.39 3.44
C ASN A 2 20.13 -6.80 3.91
N GLY A 3 19.98 -5.48 3.78
CA GLY A 3 18.67 -4.85 3.88
C GLY A 3 17.82 -5.44 2.76
N SER A 4 16.73 -6.12 3.11
CA SER A 4 15.74 -6.59 2.15
C SER A 4 15.31 -5.43 1.27
N GLU A 5 15.67 -5.49 -0.02
CA GLU A 5 15.29 -4.50 -1.03
C GLU A 5 13.76 -4.47 -1.14
N ASN A 6 13.15 -3.30 -0.94
CA ASN A 6 11.72 -3.13 -1.20
C ASN A 6 11.49 -3.04 -2.71
N ALA A 7 10.60 -3.87 -3.25
CA ALA A 7 10.15 -3.76 -4.64
C ALA A 7 9.12 -2.63 -4.81
N ILE A 8 8.33 -2.35 -3.77
CA ILE A 8 7.36 -1.25 -3.74
C ILE A 8 7.50 -0.53 -2.40
N GLU A 9 7.54 0.80 -2.43
CA GLU A 9 7.50 1.66 -1.25
C GLU A 9 6.46 2.76 -1.48
N ILE A 10 5.48 2.85 -0.57
CA ILE A 10 4.43 3.87 -0.58
C ILE A 10 4.52 4.67 0.72
N LYS A 11 4.56 5.99 0.59
CA LYS A 11 4.69 6.93 1.71
C LYS A 11 3.61 8.00 1.62
N GLY A 12 2.68 8.00 2.59
CA GLY A 12 1.67 9.04 2.76
C GLY A 12 0.77 9.25 1.56
N LEU A 13 0.46 8.21 0.78
CA LEU A 13 -0.38 8.32 -0.41
C LEU A 13 -1.81 8.63 0.00
N THR A 14 -2.31 9.77 -0.45
CA THR A 14 -3.74 10.10 -0.40
C THR A 14 -4.29 10.14 -1.82
N LYS A 15 -5.38 9.42 -2.05
CA LYS A 15 -6.11 9.42 -3.32
C LYS A 15 -7.59 9.69 -3.05
N ARG A 16 -8.14 10.68 -3.74
CA ARG A 16 -9.54 11.09 -3.61
C ARG A 16 -10.32 10.71 -4.88
N TYR A 17 -11.49 10.17 -4.66
CA TYR A 17 -12.54 9.90 -5.63
C TYR A 17 -13.84 10.53 -5.11
N ASP A 18 -14.83 10.72 -5.96
CA ASP A 18 -16.11 11.26 -5.50
C ASP A 18 -16.75 10.28 -4.50
N GLY A 19 -16.94 10.74 -3.26
CA GLY A 19 -17.51 9.93 -2.18
C GLY A 19 -16.57 8.93 -1.52
N PHE A 20 -15.29 8.86 -1.91
CA PHE A 20 -14.32 7.93 -1.31
C PHE A 20 -12.91 8.52 -1.24
N THR A 21 -12.19 8.27 -0.15
CA THR A 21 -10.81 8.73 0.01
C THR A 21 -9.96 7.63 0.62
N LEU A 22 -8.91 7.27 -0.10
CA LEU A 22 -7.76 6.56 0.45
C LEU A 22 -6.88 7.61 1.12
N ASP A 23 -6.71 7.57 2.45
CA ASP A 23 -5.98 8.61 3.17
C ASP A 23 -4.68 8.11 3.79
N LYS A 24 -3.58 8.81 3.51
CA LYS A 24 -2.25 8.65 4.14
C LYS A 24 -1.72 7.22 4.18
N LEU A 25 -1.96 6.46 3.11
CA LEU A 25 -1.51 5.08 3.01
C LEU A 25 0.03 5.02 2.97
N SER A 26 0.62 4.20 3.84
CA SER A 26 2.07 3.95 3.88
C SER A 26 2.35 2.47 4.10
N PHE A 27 3.03 1.82 3.16
CA PHE A 27 3.49 0.44 3.31
C PHE A 27 4.61 0.10 2.33
N ASN A 28 5.30 -1.00 2.63
CA ASN A 28 6.41 -1.51 1.84
C ASN A 28 6.11 -2.95 1.41
N VAL A 29 6.51 -3.30 0.19
CA VAL A 29 6.47 -4.68 -0.31
C VAL A 29 7.90 -5.14 -0.57
N PRO A 30 8.44 -6.07 0.24
CA PRO A 30 9.77 -6.62 0.03
C PRO A 30 9.86 -7.39 -1.29
N LYS A 31 11.00 -7.29 -1.98
CA LYS A 31 11.27 -8.02 -3.22
C LYS A 31 11.15 -9.54 -2.99
N GLY A 32 10.45 -10.23 -3.91
CA GLY A 32 10.19 -11.66 -3.80
C GLY A 32 8.96 -12.03 -2.96
N SER A 33 8.21 -11.06 -2.43
CA SER A 33 6.98 -11.31 -1.66
C SER A 33 5.77 -11.49 -2.57
N ILE A 34 4.83 -12.36 -2.14
CA ILE A 34 3.46 -12.36 -2.62
C ILE A 34 2.62 -11.62 -1.58
N MET A 35 1.94 -10.55 -1.99
CA MET A 35 1.09 -9.73 -1.11
C MET A 35 -0.34 -9.73 -1.62
N GLY A 36 -1.30 -9.87 -0.70
CA GLY A 36 -2.73 -9.68 -0.95
C GLY A 36 -3.28 -8.54 -0.10
N PHE A 37 -4.13 -7.71 -0.69
CA PHE A 37 -4.87 -6.68 0.03
C PHE A 37 -6.29 -7.19 0.26
N ILE A 38 -6.74 -7.24 1.52
CA ILE A 38 -8.05 -7.77 1.92
C ILE A 38 -8.80 -6.73 2.74
N GLY A 39 -10.07 -6.53 2.42
CA GLY A 39 -10.96 -5.63 3.13
C GLY A 39 -12.42 -5.83 2.72
N GLN A 40 -13.33 -5.17 3.44
CA GLN A 40 -14.74 -5.08 3.06
C GLN A 40 -14.92 -4.35 1.72
N ASN A 41 -16.08 -4.54 1.09
CA ASN A 41 -16.42 -3.80 -0.14
C ASN A 41 -16.31 -2.29 0.11
N GLY A 42 -15.51 -1.60 -0.71
CA GLY A 42 -15.27 -0.15 -0.59
C GLY A 42 -14.26 0.27 0.48
N ALA A 43 -13.45 -0.65 1.03
CA ALA A 43 -12.41 -0.33 2.01
C ALA A 43 -11.17 0.39 1.43
N GLY A 44 -11.05 0.43 0.11
CA GLY A 44 -9.86 0.86 -0.62
C GLY A 44 -10.19 1.27 -2.03
#